data_AF-E5KIF7-F1
#
_entry.id   AF-E5KIF7-F1
#
_cell.length_a   1.000
_cell.length_b   1.000
_cell.length_c   1.000
_cell.angle_alpha   90.00
_cell.angle_beta   90.00
_cell.angle_gamma   90.00
#
_symmetry.space_group_name_H-M   'P 1'
#
loop_
_entity.id
_entity.type
_entity.pdbx_description
1 polymer ?
#
loop_
_entity_poly.entity_id
_entity_poly.type
_entity_poly.pdbx_seq_one_letter_code
_entity_poly.pdbx_strand_id
1 'polypeptide(L)'
;GCMDMTGQDELIRLLSKACRDEAFSEQEISTMNLDRKTIVPLLENYELGPELDHQIIKPPPTTETPPTPPKASWAFFSFSSEALCELKDKATQSLDGQTKFISTDDALSAFIWQSVSRARLPRLDDSTSTQFCRAVDVRTQLDVPKTYPGILQNMTYSVSNLSQIANEPLGLVASRLRSQLGRDDLRRRTQAIVTYLQDQTNRANVSVTADANPSIDIMLSSWAKLKC
;
A
#
# COMPACT_ATOMS: atom_id res chain seq x y z
N GLY A 1 -7.91 -8.23 11.63
CA GLY A 1 -7.24 -7.29 12.56
C GLY A 1 -8.23 -6.25 13.04
N CYS A 2 -7.90 -5.51 14.10
CA CYS A 2 -8.78 -4.46 14.66
C CYS A 2 -8.37 -3.03 14.27
N MET A 3 -7.11 -2.83 13.85
CA MET A 3 -6.52 -1.53 13.47
C MET A 3 -5.43 -1.73 12.41
N ASP A 4 -5.21 -0.71 11.57
CA ASP A 4 -4.00 -0.58 10.74
C ASP A 4 -2.93 0.21 11.52
N MET A 5 -1.73 0.40 10.95
CA MET A 5 -0.66 1.07 11.71
C MET A 5 -0.96 2.55 11.99
N THR A 6 -1.71 3.23 11.12
CA THR A 6 -2.19 4.60 11.40
C THR A 6 -3.15 4.63 12.59
N GLY A 7 -4.07 3.67 12.66
CA GLY A 7 -4.99 3.54 13.80
C GLY A 7 -4.28 3.12 15.09
N GLN A 8 -3.22 2.31 14.97
CA GLN A 8 -2.37 1.92 16.09
C GLN A 8 -1.54 3.10 16.62
N ASP A 9 -0.96 3.94 15.76
CA ASP A 9 -0.25 5.17 16.14
C ASP A 9 -1.16 6.10 16.96
N GLU A 10 -2.41 6.26 16.54
CA GLU A 10 -3.39 7.07 17.27
C GLU A 10 -3.71 6.50 18.66
N LEU A 11 -3.84 5.17 18.77
CA LEU A 11 -4.03 4.52 20.07
C LEU A 11 -2.82 4.68 20.98
N ILE A 12 -1.60 4.56 20.46
CA ILE A 12 -0.36 4.79 21.20
C ILE A 12 -0.30 6.25 21.67
N ARG A 13 -0.68 7.20 20.83
CA ARG A 13 -0.74 8.63 21.17
C ARG A 13 -1.69 8.90 22.32
N LEU A 14 -2.91 8.34 22.30
CA LEU A 14 -3.86 8.49 23.40
C LEU A 14 -3.43 7.76 24.67
N LEU A 15 -2.79 6.59 24.55
CA LEU A 15 -2.16 5.91 25.68
C LEU A 15 -1.10 6.79 26.33
N SER A 16 -0.23 7.43 25.55
CA SER A 16 0.79 8.36 26.05
C SER A 16 0.18 9.59 26.75
N LYS A 17 -0.96 10.10 26.29
CA LYS A 17 -1.73 11.12 27.01
C LYS A 17 -2.25 10.61 28.36
N ALA A 18 -2.86 9.41 28.37
CA ALA A 18 -3.39 8.81 29.60
C ALA A 18 -2.28 8.56 30.63
N CYS A 19 -1.11 8.09 30.21
CA CYS A 19 0.05 7.91 31.09
C CYS A 19 0.59 9.22 31.70
N ARG A 20 0.24 10.37 31.13
CA ARG A 20 0.60 11.71 31.62
C ARG A 20 -0.57 12.40 32.33
N ASP A 21 -1.63 11.65 32.64
CA ASP A 21 -2.88 12.15 33.23
C ASP A 21 -3.52 13.32 32.44
N GLU A 22 -3.29 13.36 31.13
CA GLU A 22 -3.89 14.36 30.25
C GLU A 22 -5.30 13.96 29.83
N ALA A 23 -6.24 14.89 29.94
CA ALA A 23 -7.60 14.69 29.47
C ALA A 23 -7.67 14.47 27.95
N PHE A 24 -8.55 13.56 27.53
CA PHE A 24 -8.91 13.42 26.12
C PHE A 24 -9.89 14.52 25.73
N SER A 25 -9.72 15.07 24.53
CA SER A 25 -10.66 16.04 23.97
C SER A 25 -11.95 15.34 23.53
N GLU A 26 -13.03 16.11 23.41
CA GLU A 26 -14.30 15.58 22.88
C GLU A 26 -14.15 15.01 21.47
N GLN A 27 -13.29 15.62 20.63
CA GLN A 27 -13.00 15.13 19.28
C GLN A 27 -12.24 13.80 19.30
N GLU A 28 -11.28 13.64 20.22
CA GLU A 28 -10.56 12.37 20.41
C GLU A 28 -11.56 11.27 20.80
N ILE A 29 -12.39 11.52 21.81
CA ILE A 29 -13.43 10.56 22.25
C ILE A 29 -14.39 10.24 21.11
N SER A 30 -14.94 11.25 20.43
CA SER A 30 -15.86 11.07 19.32
C SER A 30 -15.26 10.23 18.19
N THR A 31 -14.03 10.54 17.77
CA THR A 31 -13.37 9.81 16.67
C THR A 31 -13.04 8.37 17.04
N MET A 32 -12.61 8.14 18.29
CA MET A 32 -12.29 6.81 18.80
C MET A 32 -13.50 5.88 18.89
N ASN A 33 -14.71 6.46 18.88
CA ASN A 33 -15.98 5.76 19.00
C ASN A 33 -16.83 5.74 17.71
N LEU A 34 -16.29 6.17 16.56
CA LEU A 34 -16.99 6.07 15.28
C LEU A 34 -17.40 4.63 14.95
N ASP A 35 -18.62 4.45 14.42
CA ASP A 35 -19.10 3.13 14.00
C ASP A 35 -18.30 2.60 12.80
N ARG A 36 -17.69 1.44 13.00
CA ARG A 36 -16.79 0.83 12.02
C ARG A 36 -17.53 0.19 10.86
N LYS A 37 -18.78 -0.24 11.06
CA LYS A 37 -19.56 -0.96 10.04
C LYS A 37 -20.06 -0.06 8.93
N THR A 38 -20.22 1.22 9.23
CA THR A 38 -20.78 2.25 8.32
C THR A 38 -19.74 3.26 7.86
N ILE A 39 -18.49 3.17 8.34
CA ILE A 39 -17.42 4.12 8.03
C ILE A 39 -17.07 4.19 6.53
N VAL A 40 -17.29 3.10 5.79
CA VAL A 40 -17.13 3.04 4.34
C VAL A 40 -18.52 2.91 3.71
N PRO A 41 -18.99 3.92 2.96
CA PRO A 41 -20.26 3.82 2.25
C PRO A 41 -20.18 2.72 1.17
N LEU A 42 -21.18 1.84 1.16
CA LEU A 42 -21.27 0.74 0.19
C LEU A 42 -21.67 1.26 -1.19
N LEU A 43 -21.33 0.50 -2.23
CA LEU A 43 -21.76 0.75 -3.60
C LEU A 43 -23.12 0.08 -3.83
N GLU A 44 -24.09 0.82 -4.36
CA GLU A 44 -25.41 0.28 -4.74
C GLU A 44 -25.29 -0.58 -6.00
N ASN A 45 -25.96 -1.74 -6.01
CA ASN A 45 -26.00 -2.67 -7.15
C ASN A 45 -24.60 -2.98 -7.72
N TYR A 46 -23.60 -3.12 -6.85
CA TYR A 46 -22.24 -3.40 -7.28
C TYR A 46 -22.11 -4.80 -7.86
N GLU A 47 -21.63 -4.86 -9.10
CA GLU A 47 -21.17 -6.08 -9.74
C GLU A 47 -19.64 -6.11 -9.73
N LEU A 48 -19.08 -7.32 -9.80
CA LEU A 48 -17.63 -7.50 -9.78
C LEU A 48 -16.97 -6.75 -10.94
N GLY A 49 -16.00 -5.88 -10.62
CA GLY A 49 -15.33 -5.04 -11.59
C GLY A 49 -13.82 -4.89 -11.33
N PRO A 50 -13.15 -4.04 -12.14
CA PRO A 50 -11.69 -3.84 -12.09
C PRO A 50 -11.22 -3.23 -10.77
N GLU A 51 -12.14 -2.76 -9.92
CA GLU A 51 -11.80 -2.21 -8.62
C GLU A 51 -11.16 -3.24 -7.69
N LEU A 52 -11.44 -4.53 -7.92
CA LEU A 52 -10.93 -5.68 -7.16
C LEU A 52 -9.81 -6.45 -7.88
N ASP A 53 -9.27 -5.88 -8.95
CA ASP A 53 -8.05 -6.40 -9.58
C ASP A 53 -6.95 -6.54 -8.51
N HIS A 54 -6.24 -7.67 -8.55
CA HIS A 54 -5.19 -8.06 -7.59
C HIS A 54 -5.68 -8.34 -6.16
N GLN A 55 -7.00 -8.35 -5.92
CA GLN A 55 -7.60 -8.53 -4.59
C GLN A 55 -8.40 -9.82 -4.42
N ILE A 56 -8.71 -10.51 -5.52
CA ILE A 56 -9.43 -11.79 -5.50
C ILE A 56 -8.45 -12.93 -5.80
N ILE A 57 -8.38 -13.88 -4.86
CA ILE A 57 -7.58 -15.09 -4.97
C ILE A 57 -8.13 -15.91 -6.13
N LYS A 58 -7.30 -16.11 -7.14
CA LYS A 58 -7.60 -17.02 -8.24
C LYS A 58 -7.24 -18.44 -7.77
N PRO A 59 -8.07 -19.46 -8.08
CA PRO A 59 -7.71 -20.85 -7.81
C PRO A 59 -6.34 -21.15 -8.42
N PRO A 60 -5.42 -21.79 -7.68
CA PRO A 60 -4.15 -22.19 -8.26
C PRO A 60 -4.43 -23.14 -9.45
N PRO A 61 -3.64 -23.09 -10.52
CA PRO A 61 -3.69 -24.13 -11.53
C PRO A 61 -3.52 -25.50 -10.85
N THR A 62 -4.52 -26.36 -11.01
CA THR A 62 -4.59 -27.69 -10.40
C THR A 62 -3.51 -28.58 -11.01
N THR A 63 -2.29 -28.58 -10.46
CA THR A 63 -1.32 -29.68 -10.67
C THR A 63 -0.02 -29.61 -9.86
N GLU A 64 0.37 -28.49 -9.25
CA GLU A 64 1.72 -28.38 -8.68
C GLU A 64 1.75 -28.23 -7.16
N THR A 65 2.58 -29.07 -6.53
CA THR A 65 2.91 -28.94 -5.11
C THR A 65 3.65 -27.61 -4.93
N PRO A 66 3.32 -26.76 -3.94
CA PRO A 66 4.02 -25.50 -3.74
C PRO A 66 5.52 -25.77 -3.54
N PRO A 67 6.42 -25.06 -4.23
CA PRO A 67 7.85 -25.23 -4.02
C PRO A 67 8.23 -24.87 -2.59
N THR A 68 9.24 -25.55 -2.05
CA THR A 68 9.78 -25.24 -0.73
C THR A 68 10.21 -23.78 -0.67
N PRO A 69 9.75 -22.99 0.34
CA PRO A 69 10.15 -21.61 0.47
C PRO A 69 11.67 -21.46 0.58
N PRO A 70 12.30 -20.52 -0.17
CA PRO A 70 13.73 -20.29 -0.05
C PRO A 70 14.07 -19.73 1.34
N LYS A 71 15.33 -19.92 1.76
CA LYS A 71 15.84 -19.26 2.98
C LYS A 71 15.79 -17.74 2.79
N ALA A 72 15.21 -17.04 3.76
CA ALA A 72 15.09 -15.58 3.78
C ALA A 72 15.57 -15.03 5.13
N SER A 73 15.88 -13.73 5.18
CA SER A 73 16.30 -13.02 6.40
C SER A 73 15.76 -11.59 6.40
N TRP A 74 15.78 -10.95 7.57
CA TRP A 74 15.39 -9.54 7.74
C TRP A 74 16.62 -8.67 8.02
N ALA A 75 16.64 -7.48 7.43
CA ALA A 75 17.68 -6.48 7.65
C ALA A 75 17.08 -5.08 7.59
N PHE A 76 17.65 -4.16 8.37
CA PHE A 76 17.36 -2.73 8.26
C PHE A 76 18.36 -2.04 7.35
N PHE A 77 17.85 -1.16 6.50
CA PHE A 77 18.64 -0.26 5.67
C PHE A 77 18.26 1.18 6.04
N SER A 78 19.22 1.93 6.55
CA SER A 78 19.01 3.33 6.94
C SER A 78 19.37 4.25 5.78
N PHE A 79 18.51 5.23 5.53
CA PHE A 79 18.75 6.30 4.56
C PHE A 79 18.82 7.63 5.33
N SER A 80 19.91 8.38 5.17
CA SER A 80 20.05 9.68 5.82
C SER A 80 19.09 10.71 5.18
N SER A 81 18.89 11.84 5.85
CA SER A 81 18.08 12.93 5.31
C SER A 81 18.64 13.42 3.97
N GLU A 82 19.97 13.54 3.87
CA GLU A 82 20.68 13.96 2.66
C GLU A 82 20.45 12.96 1.53
N ALA A 83 20.61 11.66 1.79
CA ALA A 83 20.38 10.61 0.81
C ALA A 83 18.93 10.59 0.30
N LEU A 84 17.95 10.83 1.18
CA LEU A 84 16.55 10.90 0.81
C LEU A 84 16.22 12.14 -0.04
N CYS A 85 16.83 13.30 0.28
CA CYS A 85 16.74 14.51 -0.53
C CYS A 85 17.34 14.28 -1.91
N GLU A 86 18.57 13.77 -1.99
CA GLU A 86 19.24 13.46 -3.26
C GLU A 86 18.44 12.47 -4.11
N LEU A 87 17.84 11.46 -3.48
CA LEU A 87 17.03 10.47 -4.18
C LEU A 87 15.78 11.09 -4.78
N LYS A 88 15.09 11.94 -4.01
CA LYS A 88 13.92 12.69 -4.50
C LYS A 88 14.31 13.65 -5.61
N ASP A 89 15.43 14.35 -5.49
CA ASP A 89 15.91 15.29 -6.50
C ASP A 89 16.23 14.57 -7.82
N LYS A 90 16.96 13.44 -7.76
CA LYS A 90 17.23 12.59 -8.92
C LYS A 90 15.96 12.08 -9.59
N ALA A 91 15.00 11.60 -8.81
CA ALA A 91 13.72 11.15 -9.34
C ALA A 91 12.93 12.30 -9.97
N THR A 92 12.97 13.50 -9.38
CA THR A 92 12.26 14.68 -9.89
C THR A 92 12.78 15.15 -11.26
N GLN A 93 14.05 14.89 -11.58
CA GLN A 93 14.65 15.26 -12.87
C GLN A 93 14.13 14.45 -14.07
N SER A 94 13.48 13.30 -13.83
CA SER A 94 13.08 12.38 -14.89
C SER A 94 11.63 11.90 -14.72
N LEU A 95 10.75 12.78 -14.22
CA LEU A 95 9.32 12.48 -14.10
C LEU A 95 8.68 12.31 -15.48
N ASP A 96 7.60 11.53 -15.54
CA ASP A 96 6.75 11.55 -16.73
C ASP A 96 6.10 12.94 -16.92
N GLY A 97 5.71 13.26 -18.15
CA GLY A 97 5.15 14.58 -18.46
C GLY A 97 3.78 14.88 -17.82
N GLN A 98 3.14 13.89 -17.19
CA GLN A 98 1.83 14.02 -16.54
C GLN A 98 1.94 14.18 -15.02
N THR A 99 3.07 13.78 -14.43
CA THR A 99 3.34 13.79 -13.00
C THR A 99 3.90 15.15 -12.60
N LYS A 100 3.07 15.95 -11.93
CA LYS A 100 3.46 17.28 -11.46
C LYS A 100 4.52 17.26 -10.36
N PHE A 101 4.47 16.25 -9.50
CA PHE A 101 5.40 16.09 -8.38
C PHE A 101 5.39 14.66 -7.85
N ILE A 102 6.43 14.31 -7.09
CA ILE A 102 6.50 13.09 -6.28
C ILE A 102 6.88 13.43 -4.83
N SER A 103 6.61 12.53 -3.88
CA SER A 103 7.10 12.62 -2.51
C SER A 103 8.44 11.89 -2.33
N THR A 104 9.11 12.14 -1.21
CA THR A 104 10.27 11.33 -0.77
C THR A 104 9.92 9.85 -0.65
N ASP A 105 8.71 9.55 -0.17
CA ASP A 105 8.20 8.17 -0.05
C ASP A 105 8.04 7.49 -1.42
N ASP A 106 7.61 8.21 -2.47
CA ASP A 106 7.57 7.65 -3.83
C ASP A 106 8.97 7.38 -4.35
N ALA A 107 9.91 8.31 -4.16
CA ALA A 107 11.29 8.18 -4.63
C ALA A 107 11.97 6.97 -3.99
N LEU A 108 11.81 6.79 -2.67
CA LEU A 108 12.36 5.65 -1.94
C LEU A 108 11.68 4.33 -2.34
N SER A 109 10.35 4.32 -2.46
CA SER A 109 9.59 3.14 -2.91
C SER A 109 10.04 2.70 -4.31
N ALA A 110 10.20 3.66 -5.22
CA ALA A 110 10.70 3.42 -6.57
C ALA A 110 12.13 2.88 -6.55
N PHE A 111 13.03 3.49 -5.79
CA PHE A 111 14.42 3.05 -5.67
C PHE A 111 14.55 1.62 -5.12
N ILE A 112 13.73 1.27 -4.13
CA ILE A 112 13.65 -0.10 -3.61
C ILE A 112 13.19 -1.04 -4.72
N TRP A 113 12.14 -0.69 -5.47
CA TRP A 113 11.67 -1.51 -6.58
C TRP A 113 12.73 -1.71 -7.66
N GLN A 114 13.39 -0.65 -8.10
CA GLN A 114 14.48 -0.74 -9.06
C GLN A 114 15.62 -1.62 -8.56
N SER A 115 16.03 -1.44 -7.31
CA SER A 115 17.18 -2.14 -6.74
C SER A 115 16.91 -3.62 -6.54
N VAL A 116 15.72 -3.97 -6.06
CA VAL A 116 15.30 -5.37 -5.93
C VAL A 116 15.11 -6.00 -7.30
N SER A 117 14.49 -5.32 -8.27
CA SER A 117 14.34 -5.83 -9.64
C SER A 117 15.71 -6.11 -10.27
N ARG A 118 16.66 -5.18 -10.15
CA ARG A 118 18.03 -5.35 -10.65
C ARG A 118 18.78 -6.50 -9.97
N ALA A 119 18.59 -6.70 -8.67
CA ALA A 119 19.17 -7.84 -7.95
C ALA A 119 18.52 -9.18 -8.33
N ARG A 120 17.29 -9.16 -8.86
CA ARG A 120 16.55 -10.35 -9.32
C ARG A 120 16.86 -10.73 -10.77
N LEU A 121 17.31 -9.79 -11.62
CA LEU A 121 17.64 -10.05 -13.04
C LEU A 121 18.57 -11.26 -13.27
N PRO A 122 19.64 -11.50 -12.49
CA PRO A 122 20.52 -12.64 -12.77
C PRO A 122 19.88 -14.03 -12.63
N ARG A 123 18.67 -14.13 -12.06
CA ARG A 123 17.98 -15.40 -11.80
C ARG A 123 16.57 -15.48 -12.39
N LEU A 124 16.13 -14.48 -13.14
CA LEU A 124 14.80 -14.40 -13.75
C LEU A 124 14.93 -13.82 -15.16
N ASP A 125 13.97 -14.13 -16.03
CA ASP A 125 13.97 -13.57 -17.38
C ASP A 125 13.70 -12.07 -17.37
N ASP A 126 14.32 -11.33 -18.28
CA ASP A 126 14.19 -9.87 -18.40
C ASP A 126 12.74 -9.40 -18.58
N SER A 127 11.92 -10.20 -19.27
CA SER A 127 10.50 -9.94 -19.55
C SER A 127 9.57 -10.34 -18.39
N THR A 128 10.10 -10.91 -17.31
CA THR A 128 9.31 -11.36 -16.16
C THR A 128 8.51 -10.18 -15.59
N SER A 129 7.19 -10.36 -15.49
CA SER A 129 6.29 -9.37 -14.88
C SER A 129 6.57 -9.22 -13.38
N THR A 130 6.62 -7.99 -12.88
CA THR A 130 6.79 -7.65 -11.47
C THR A 130 5.72 -6.66 -11.03
N GLN A 131 5.16 -6.89 -9.85
CA GLN A 131 4.13 -6.08 -9.21
C GLN A 131 4.66 -5.40 -7.95
N PHE A 132 4.35 -4.12 -7.81
CA PHE A 132 4.55 -3.35 -6.59
C PHE A 132 3.21 -3.12 -5.89
N CYS A 133 3.01 -3.80 -4.77
CA CYS A 133 1.84 -3.66 -3.90
C CYS A 133 2.18 -2.66 -2.80
N ARG A 134 1.62 -1.45 -2.86
CA ARG A 134 1.88 -0.39 -1.88
C ARG A 134 0.64 -0.15 -1.01
N ALA A 135 0.78 -0.29 0.30
CA ALA A 135 -0.28 0.05 1.24
C ALA A 135 -0.48 1.58 1.31
N VAL A 136 -1.75 1.99 1.37
CA VAL A 136 -2.18 3.39 1.40
C VAL A 136 -3.24 3.57 2.48
N ASP A 137 -3.01 4.51 3.40
CA ASP A 137 -4.06 5.04 4.28
C ASP A 137 -5.10 5.79 3.43
N VAL A 138 -6.35 5.30 3.46
CA VAL A 138 -7.44 5.82 2.63
C VAL A 138 -8.44 6.68 3.44
N ARG A 139 -8.13 7.01 4.70
CA ARG A 139 -8.94 7.93 5.52
C ARG A 139 -9.27 9.23 4.80
N THR A 140 -8.26 9.84 4.17
CA THR A 140 -8.44 11.13 3.46
C THR A 140 -9.35 11.00 2.23
N GLN A 141 -9.29 9.88 1.51
CA GLN A 141 -10.07 9.61 0.31
C GLN A 141 -11.54 9.31 0.64
N LEU A 142 -11.79 8.77 1.83
CA LEU A 142 -13.12 8.44 2.34
C LEU A 142 -13.73 9.51 3.25
N ASP A 143 -13.08 10.68 3.38
CA ASP A 143 -13.53 11.77 4.27
C ASP A 143 -13.64 11.36 5.75
N VAL A 144 -12.79 10.42 6.17
CA VAL A 144 -12.70 9.93 7.55
C VAL A 144 -11.57 10.67 8.28
N PRO A 145 -11.75 11.06 9.56
CA PRO A 145 -10.69 11.68 10.34
C PRO A 145 -9.40 10.85 10.35
N LYS A 146 -8.24 11.50 10.22
CA LYS A 146 -6.93 10.83 10.27
C LYS A 146 -6.68 10.10 11.60
N THR A 147 -7.33 10.55 12.66
CA THR A 147 -7.33 9.98 14.00
C THR A 147 -8.33 8.83 14.17
N TYR A 148 -8.95 8.32 13.10
CA TYR A 148 -9.78 7.12 13.19
C TYR A 148 -8.91 5.88 13.52
N PRO A 149 -9.20 5.14 14.61
CA PRO A 149 -8.31 4.08 15.11
C PRO A 149 -8.50 2.73 14.42
N GLY A 150 -9.48 2.60 13.53
CA GLY A 150 -9.80 1.32 12.89
C GLY A 150 -8.85 0.96 11.74
N ILE A 151 -9.21 -0.10 11.02
CA ILE A 151 -8.58 -0.42 9.73
C ILE A 151 -9.26 0.42 8.67
N LEU A 152 -8.49 1.27 8.00
CA LEU A 152 -8.92 2.01 6.83
C LEU A 152 -7.75 2.20 5.87
N GLN A 153 -7.32 1.07 5.31
CA GLN A 153 -6.20 0.95 4.39
C GLN A 153 -6.65 0.19 3.15
N ASN A 154 -6.09 0.56 2.00
CA ASN A 154 -6.15 -0.23 0.78
C ASN A 154 -4.75 -0.32 0.14
N MET A 155 -4.63 -0.94 -1.03
CA MET A 155 -3.38 -1.05 -1.77
C MET A 155 -3.48 -0.35 -3.11
N THR A 156 -2.36 0.18 -3.59
CA THR A 156 -2.17 0.43 -5.02
C THR A 156 -1.31 -0.67 -5.62
N TYR A 157 -1.61 -1.05 -6.85
CA TYR A 157 -0.87 -2.06 -7.59
C TYR A 157 -0.24 -1.40 -8.81
N SER A 158 1.06 -1.60 -8.99
CA SER A 158 1.77 -1.15 -10.20
C SER A 158 2.48 -2.34 -10.81
N VAL A 159 2.17 -2.64 -12.07
CA VAL A 159 2.73 -3.78 -12.80
C VAL A 159 3.66 -3.27 -13.90
N SER A 160 4.80 -3.92 -14.06
CA SER A 160 5.76 -3.69 -15.15
C SER A 160 6.60 -4.96 -15.37
N ASN A 161 7.66 -4.89 -16.18
CA ASN A 161 8.62 -5.98 -16.33
C ASN A 161 9.92 -5.66 -15.57
N LEU A 162 10.64 -6.70 -15.12
CA LEU A 162 11.85 -6.55 -14.31
C LEU A 162 12.91 -5.69 -14.99
N SER A 163 13.19 -5.95 -16.27
CA SER A 163 14.21 -5.21 -17.01
C SER A 163 13.85 -3.74 -17.17
N GLN A 164 12.59 -3.40 -17.44
CA GLN A 164 12.12 -2.03 -17.51
C GLN A 164 12.28 -1.32 -16.16
N ILE A 165 11.79 -1.91 -15.07
CA ILE A 165 11.92 -1.31 -13.74
C ILE A 165 13.40 -1.11 -13.35
N ALA A 166 14.25 -2.09 -13.65
CA ALA A 166 15.67 -2.03 -13.30
C ALA A 166 16.45 -0.94 -14.06
N ASN A 167 16.02 -0.60 -15.28
CA ASN A 167 16.79 0.22 -16.22
C ASN A 167 16.15 1.58 -16.57
N GLU A 168 14.84 1.78 -16.36
CA GLU A 168 14.20 3.06 -16.66
C GLU A 168 14.63 4.16 -15.67
N PRO A 169 14.51 5.45 -16.02
CA PRO A 169 14.81 6.53 -15.08
C PRO A 169 13.99 6.44 -13.80
N LEU A 170 14.63 6.69 -12.65
CA LEU A 170 14.00 6.58 -11.33
C LEU A 170 12.70 7.39 -11.23
N GLY A 171 12.65 8.57 -11.85
CA GLY A 171 11.46 9.40 -11.91
C GLY A 171 10.26 8.75 -12.61
N LEU A 172 10.47 7.93 -13.64
CA LEU A 172 9.38 7.21 -14.31
C LEU A 172 8.78 6.13 -13.40
N VAL A 173 9.63 5.42 -12.65
CA VAL A 173 9.16 4.45 -11.65
C VAL A 173 8.37 5.16 -10.55
N ALA A 174 8.90 6.28 -10.03
CA ALA A 174 8.23 7.07 -9.00
C ALA A 174 6.90 7.67 -9.49
N SER A 175 6.87 8.18 -10.73
CA SER A 175 5.65 8.63 -11.42
C SER A 175 4.59 7.54 -11.50
N ARG A 176 4.97 6.31 -11.84
CA ARG A 176 4.05 5.16 -11.86
C ARG A 176 3.42 4.90 -10.50
N LEU A 177 4.21 4.96 -9.42
CA LEU A 177 3.68 4.78 -8.06
C LEU A 177 2.77 5.94 -7.65
N ARG A 178 3.09 7.16 -8.07
CA ARG A 178 2.32 8.39 -7.77
C ARG A 178 0.99 8.42 -8.50
N SER A 179 0.93 7.96 -9.76
CA SER A 179 -0.29 7.99 -10.58
C SER A 179 -1.42 7.15 -10.00
N GLN A 180 -1.10 6.12 -9.19
CA GLN A 180 -2.07 5.28 -8.50
C GLN A 180 -2.73 5.92 -7.27
N LEU A 181 -2.31 7.14 -6.87
CA LEU A 181 -2.79 7.81 -5.66
C LEU A 181 -3.97 8.76 -5.91
N GLY A 182 -4.70 8.55 -7.01
CA GLY A 182 -5.91 9.32 -7.35
C GLY A 182 -6.98 9.17 -6.26
N ARG A 183 -7.54 10.30 -5.81
CA ARG A 183 -8.51 10.33 -4.71
C ARG A 183 -9.74 9.48 -5.01
N ASP A 184 -10.36 9.71 -6.16
CA ASP A 184 -11.63 9.08 -6.52
C ASP A 184 -11.45 7.59 -6.85
N ASP A 185 -10.33 7.23 -7.48
CA ASP A 185 -9.97 5.83 -7.74
C ASP A 185 -9.82 5.03 -6.44
N LEU A 186 -8.98 5.51 -5.52
CA LEU A 186 -8.78 4.85 -4.22
C LEU A 186 -10.05 4.79 -3.38
N ARG A 187 -10.89 5.85 -3.42
CA ARG A 187 -12.20 5.86 -2.77
C ARG A 187 -13.06 4.73 -3.33
N ARG A 188 -13.26 4.70 -4.66
CA ARG A 188 -14.11 3.73 -5.35
C ARG A 188 -13.61 2.30 -5.13
N ARG A 189 -12.31 2.06 -5.21
CA ARG A 189 -11.69 0.74 -4.96
C ARG A 189 -11.87 0.27 -3.53
N THR A 190 -11.76 1.17 -2.56
CA THR A 190 -12.02 0.83 -1.15
C THR A 190 -13.51 0.53 -0.91
N GLN A 191 -14.41 1.29 -1.52
CA GLN A 191 -15.84 1.01 -1.41
C GLN A 191 -16.20 -0.34 -2.06
N ALA A 192 -15.61 -0.66 -3.22
CA ALA A 192 -15.82 -1.93 -3.90
C ALA A 192 -15.42 -3.13 -3.04
N ILE A 193 -14.21 -3.14 -2.45
CA ILE A 193 -13.75 -4.28 -1.63
C ILE A 193 -14.61 -4.44 -0.37
N VAL A 194 -15.00 -3.33 0.27
CA VAL A 194 -15.88 -3.39 1.44
C VAL A 194 -17.28 -3.86 1.07
N THR A 195 -17.80 -3.46 -0.08
CA THR A 195 -19.10 -3.91 -0.61
C THR A 195 -19.05 -5.41 -0.92
N TYR A 196 -18.01 -5.88 -1.59
CA TYR A 196 -17.82 -7.30 -1.91
C TYR A 196 -17.70 -8.19 -0.66
N LEU A 197 -17.08 -7.69 0.41
CA LEU A 197 -16.92 -8.38 1.70
C LEU A 197 -18.18 -8.39 2.59
N GLN A 198 -19.26 -7.70 2.20
CA GLN A 198 -20.55 -7.77 2.89
C GLN A 198 -21.12 -9.19 2.83
N ASP A 199 -20.99 -9.84 1.68
CA ASP A 199 -21.24 -11.28 1.58
C ASP A 199 -20.09 -12.03 2.27
N GLN A 200 -20.44 -12.75 3.33
CA GLN A 200 -19.46 -13.47 4.14
C GLN A 200 -18.80 -14.61 3.37
N THR A 201 -19.46 -15.14 2.34
CA THR A 201 -18.92 -16.24 1.51
C THR A 201 -17.71 -15.79 0.68
N ASN A 202 -17.63 -14.50 0.36
CA ASN A 202 -16.51 -13.93 -0.41
C ASN A 202 -15.22 -13.78 0.40
N ARG A 203 -15.31 -13.71 1.74
CA ARG A 203 -14.17 -13.32 2.60
C ARG A 203 -12.97 -14.26 2.50
N ALA A 204 -13.20 -15.55 2.25
CA ALA A 204 -12.13 -16.52 2.08
C ALA A 204 -11.33 -16.33 0.77
N ASN A 205 -11.91 -15.63 -0.21
CA ASN A 205 -11.33 -15.43 -1.53
C ASN A 205 -10.68 -14.06 -1.69
N VAL A 206 -10.63 -13.24 -0.64
CA VAL A 206 -10.08 -11.88 -0.69
C VAL A 206 -8.73 -11.82 0.01
N SER A 207 -7.74 -11.27 -0.67
CA SER A 207 -6.44 -10.94 -0.10
C SER A 207 -5.95 -9.64 -0.72
N VAL A 208 -5.39 -8.73 0.07
CA VAL A 208 -4.83 -7.47 -0.45
C VAL A 208 -3.56 -7.69 -1.28
N THR A 209 -3.06 -8.91 -1.38
CA THR A 209 -1.92 -9.32 -2.21
C THR A 209 -2.26 -10.64 -2.91
N ALA A 210 -3.47 -10.76 -3.45
CA ALA A 210 -4.04 -12.03 -3.91
C ALA A 210 -3.24 -12.73 -5.00
N ASP A 211 -2.59 -11.96 -5.88
CA ASP A 211 -1.79 -12.46 -6.99
C ASP A 211 -0.30 -12.10 -6.89
N ALA A 212 0.15 -11.57 -5.75
CA ALA A 212 1.55 -11.20 -5.55
C ALA A 212 2.43 -12.46 -5.47
N ASN A 213 3.44 -12.54 -6.32
CA ASN A 213 4.45 -13.59 -6.34
C ASN A 213 5.65 -13.21 -5.44
N PRO A 214 5.89 -13.90 -4.31
CA PRO A 214 6.98 -13.56 -3.38
C PRO A 214 8.38 -13.63 -3.99
N SER A 215 8.57 -14.39 -5.08
CA SER A 215 9.85 -14.47 -5.78
C SER A 215 10.16 -13.21 -6.59
N ILE A 216 9.14 -12.45 -7.02
CA ILE A 216 9.29 -11.41 -8.06
C ILE A 216 8.78 -10.04 -7.61
N ASP A 217 7.80 -10.01 -6.72
CA ASP A 217 7.05 -8.81 -6.39
C ASP A 217 7.55 -8.15 -5.10
N ILE A 218 7.01 -6.97 -4.82
CA ILE A 218 7.27 -6.21 -3.60
C ILE A 218 5.94 -5.86 -2.95
N MET A 219 5.87 -6.08 -1.65
CA MET A 219 4.76 -5.67 -0.80
C MET A 219 5.32 -4.69 0.22
N LEU A 220 4.97 -3.40 0.09
CA LEU A 220 5.50 -2.32 0.92
C LEU A 220 4.37 -1.63 1.69
N SER A 221 4.56 -1.48 3.00
CA SER A 221 3.76 -0.60 3.85
C SER A 221 4.67 0.44 4.47
N SER A 222 4.46 1.72 4.12
CA SER A 222 5.26 2.82 4.66
C SER A 222 4.63 3.38 5.91
N TRP A 223 5.39 3.38 7.01
CA TRP A 223 5.02 3.98 8.29
C TRP A 223 5.72 5.33 8.53
N ALA A 224 6.32 5.91 7.48
CA ALA A 224 7.16 7.11 7.58
C ALA A 224 6.44 8.38 8.08
N LYS A 225 5.10 8.40 8.09
CA LYS A 225 4.29 9.55 8.53
C LYS A 225 3.84 9.46 9.99
N LEU A 226 4.06 8.31 10.63
CA LEU A 226 3.62 8.05 11.99
C LEU A 226 4.59 8.70 12.98
N LYS A 227 4.09 9.04 14.16
CA LYS A 227 4.85 9.80 15.18
C LYS A 227 5.13 8.95 16.42
N CYS A 228 5.41 7.67 16.20
CA CYS A 228 5.72 6.69 17.24
C CYS A 228 6.77 7.19 18.24
#